data_AF-A0ABD2CG04-F1
#
_entry.id   AF-A0ABD2CG04-F1
#
_cell.length_a   1.000
_cell.length_b   1.000
_cell.length_c   1.000
_cell.angle_alpha   90.00
_cell.angle_beta   90.00
_cell.angle_gamma   90.00
#
_symmetry.space_group_name_H-M   'P 1'
#
loop_
_entity.id
_entity.type
_entity.pdbx_description
1 polymer ?
#
loop_
_entity_poly.entity_id
_entity_poly.type
_entity_poly.pdbx_seq_one_letter_code
_entity_poly.pdbx_strand_id
1 'polypeptide(L)'
;MVAMRIFLLFYLSMVLHRKGIARATVTVKEIAAGHLAELPCLSSDDQHRFMFWQLTDDRHVIGPGNPLDVNKYNYEVLTGTLYIRGVSTAESGFYKCISRGIHDHSAVNVHIVELIVKKNWEEVWENDFEANLLRGMTATMVVVVAVAVVLLIIIIKRKRSHGFFDLDESRENSPATFRGNIVNTSAMPTQEVDNGGIENPLDIDFPKVFNQMQKDQGLP
;
A
#
# COMPACT_ATOMS: atom_id res chain seq x y z
N MET A 1 -35.69 38.32 -55.11
CA MET A 1 -36.95 37.74 -54.57
C MET A 1 -36.86 36.24 -54.30
N VAL A 2 -36.23 35.44 -55.18
CA VAL A 2 -36.10 33.98 -55.02
C VAL A 2 -35.24 33.58 -53.81
N ALA A 3 -34.08 34.21 -53.62
CA ALA A 3 -33.21 33.93 -52.47
C ALA A 3 -33.91 34.19 -51.13
N MET A 4 -34.71 35.26 -51.03
CA MET A 4 -35.46 35.60 -49.83
C MET A 4 -36.53 34.54 -49.49
N ARG A 5 -37.15 33.92 -50.51
CA ARG A 5 -38.10 32.81 -50.32
C ARG A 5 -37.39 31.52 -49.87
N ILE A 6 -36.19 31.25 -50.37
CA ILE A 6 -35.40 30.08 -49.94
C ILE A 6 -34.97 30.23 -48.48
N PHE A 7 -34.50 31.41 -48.08
CA PHE A 7 -34.17 31.69 -46.68
C PHE A 7 -35.39 31.58 -45.76
N LEU A 8 -36.57 32.06 -46.19
CA LEU A 8 -37.81 31.91 -45.42
C LEU A 8 -38.22 30.44 -45.27
N LEU A 9 -38.11 29.64 -46.33
CA LEU A 9 -38.41 28.21 -46.28
C LEU A 9 -37.42 27.44 -45.39
N PHE A 10 -36.14 27.79 -45.42
CA PHE A 10 -35.12 27.20 -44.54
C PHE A 10 -35.31 27.62 -43.08
N TYR A 11 -35.72 28.88 -42.85
CA TYR A 11 -36.08 29.36 -41.52
C TYR A 11 -37.33 28.66 -40.98
N LEU A 12 -38.38 28.51 -41.80
CA LEU A 12 -39.56 27.74 -41.44
C LEU A 12 -39.20 26.26 -41.18
N SER A 13 -38.35 25.63 -41.98
CA SER A 13 -37.95 24.24 -41.75
C SER A 13 -37.15 24.09 -40.46
N MET A 14 -36.25 25.02 -40.14
CA MET A 14 -35.50 25.08 -38.88
C MET A 14 -36.41 25.30 -37.67
N VAL A 15 -37.44 26.15 -37.79
CA VAL A 15 -38.44 26.38 -36.73
C VAL A 15 -39.34 25.15 -36.55
N LEU A 16 -39.73 24.47 -37.63
CA LEU A 16 -40.48 23.21 -37.59
C LEU A 16 -39.65 22.01 -37.09
N HIS A 17 -38.32 22.03 -37.27
CA HIS A 17 -37.41 20.98 -36.77
C HIS A 17 -37.01 21.14 -35.31
N ARG A 18 -37.37 22.22 -34.62
CA ARG A 18 -37.30 22.27 -33.15
C ARG A 18 -38.42 21.44 -32.50
N LYS A 19 -38.63 20.20 -32.96
CA LYS A 19 -39.29 19.21 -32.11
C LYS A 19 -38.28 18.85 -31.03
N GLY A 20 -38.65 19.20 -29.80
CA GLY A 20 -37.77 19.21 -28.65
C GLY A 20 -36.96 17.93 -28.53
N ILE A 21 -35.65 18.10 -28.40
CA ILE A 21 -34.82 17.08 -27.77
C ILE A 21 -35.38 16.96 -26.35
N ALA A 22 -36.21 15.95 -26.12
CA ALA A 22 -36.60 15.56 -24.78
C ALA A 22 -35.29 15.34 -24.02
N ARG A 23 -35.03 16.18 -23.01
CA ARG A 23 -33.89 15.98 -22.12
C ARG A 23 -34.13 14.65 -21.42
N ALA A 24 -33.53 13.59 -21.95
CA ALA A 24 -33.52 12.29 -21.29
C ALA A 24 -32.77 12.49 -19.97
N THR A 25 -33.48 12.38 -18.85
CA THR A 25 -32.87 12.39 -17.53
C THR A 25 -32.18 11.05 -17.32
N VAL A 26 -30.86 11.09 -17.19
CA VAL A 26 -30.03 9.91 -16.91
C VAL A 26 -29.75 9.88 -15.42
N THR A 27 -30.16 8.80 -14.74
CA THR A 27 -29.86 8.57 -13.33
C THR A 27 -28.76 7.52 -13.22
N VAL A 28 -27.70 7.84 -12.48
CA VAL A 28 -26.59 6.91 -12.26
C VAL A 28 -26.84 6.11 -10.98
N LYS A 29 -26.71 4.79 -11.06
CA LYS A 29 -26.82 3.87 -9.92
C LYS A 29 -25.55 3.03 -9.80
N GLU A 30 -24.86 3.19 -8.68
CA GLU A 30 -23.64 2.42 -8.39
C GLU A 30 -23.93 1.31 -7.39
N ILE A 31 -23.59 0.07 -7.74
CA ILE A 31 -23.85 -1.11 -6.90
C ILE A 31 -22.63 -2.04 -6.92
N ALA A 32 -22.35 -2.72 -5.82
CA ALA A 32 -21.29 -3.72 -5.73
C ALA A 32 -21.65 -5.02 -6.47
N ALA A 33 -20.66 -5.67 -7.07
CA ALA A 33 -20.83 -6.98 -7.68
C ALA A 33 -21.43 -7.99 -6.67
N GLY A 34 -22.30 -8.88 -7.15
CA GLY A 34 -22.99 -9.88 -6.34
C GLY A 34 -24.19 -9.36 -5.53
N HIS A 35 -24.42 -8.05 -5.48
CA HIS A 35 -25.56 -7.47 -4.74
C HIS A 35 -26.84 -7.39 -5.57
N LEU A 36 -27.94 -7.04 -4.91
CA LEU A 36 -29.21 -6.73 -5.57
C LEU A 36 -29.17 -5.29 -6.12
N ALA A 37 -29.39 -5.14 -7.42
CA ALA A 37 -29.60 -3.84 -8.01
C ALA A 37 -31.08 -3.47 -8.03
N GLU A 38 -31.38 -2.25 -7.59
CA GLU A 38 -32.69 -1.64 -7.70
C GLU A 38 -32.60 -0.42 -8.62
N LEU A 39 -33.27 -0.50 -9.77
CA LEU A 39 -33.33 0.55 -10.77
C LEU A 39 -34.73 1.17 -10.76
N PRO A 40 -34.90 2.37 -10.19
CA PRO A 40 -36.19 3.04 -10.14
C PRO A 40 -36.59 3.56 -11.53
N CYS A 41 -37.88 3.49 -11.84
CA CYS A 41 -38.43 4.06 -13.06
C CYS A 41 -39.10 5.41 -12.78
N LEU A 42 -38.40 6.52 -13.07
CA LEU A 42 -38.94 7.87 -12.91
C LEU A 42 -39.84 8.32 -14.07
N SER A 43 -40.08 7.46 -15.06
CA SER A 43 -41.04 7.75 -16.15
C SER A 43 -42.47 7.35 -15.80
N SER A 44 -42.69 6.58 -14.73
CA SER A 44 -44.02 6.22 -14.24
C SER A 44 -44.52 7.31 -13.29
N ASP A 45 -45.55 8.04 -13.71
CA ASP A 45 -46.15 9.17 -12.98
C ASP A 45 -47.69 9.10 -13.05
N ASP A 46 -48.40 10.08 -12.47
CA ASP A 46 -49.87 10.09 -12.46
C ASP A 46 -50.49 10.17 -13.87
N GLN A 47 -49.72 10.58 -14.88
CA GLN A 47 -50.15 10.71 -16.27
C GLN A 47 -49.57 9.61 -17.18
N HIS A 48 -48.54 8.88 -16.76
CA HIS A 48 -47.85 7.85 -17.52
C HIS A 48 -47.72 6.55 -16.73
N ARG A 49 -48.16 5.44 -17.32
CA ARG A 49 -48.04 4.10 -16.72
C ARG A 49 -46.85 3.35 -17.31
N PHE A 50 -46.09 2.68 -16.45
CA PHE A 50 -45.02 1.75 -16.85
C PHE A 50 -45.48 0.74 -17.93
N MET A 51 -44.66 0.57 -18.96
CA MET A 51 -44.87 -0.46 -20.00
C MET A 51 -43.83 -1.58 -19.93
N PHE A 52 -42.55 -1.24 -20.12
CA PHE A 52 -41.46 -2.21 -20.16
C PHE A 52 -40.10 -1.55 -19.95
N TRP A 53 -39.12 -2.38 -19.62
CA TRP A 53 -37.70 -2.05 -19.60
C TRP A 53 -37.01 -2.54 -20.87
N GLN A 54 -36.10 -1.73 -21.38
CA GLN A 54 -35.16 -2.11 -22.42
C GLN A 54 -33.75 -2.17 -21.82
N LEU A 55 -33.10 -3.32 -21.98
CA LEU A 55 -31.75 -3.58 -21.48
C LEU A 55 -30.67 -2.93 -22.35
N THR A 56 -29.43 -3.02 -21.88
CA THR A 56 -28.22 -2.47 -22.52
C THR A 56 -28.07 -2.83 -23.99
N ASP A 57 -28.51 -4.03 -24.37
CA ASP A 57 -28.31 -4.58 -25.72
C ASP A 57 -29.38 -4.15 -26.73
N ASP A 58 -30.35 -3.33 -26.30
CA ASP A 58 -31.55 -2.88 -27.02
C ASP A 58 -32.48 -3.99 -27.56
N ARG A 59 -32.03 -5.25 -27.58
CA ARG A 59 -32.77 -6.44 -28.06
C ARG A 59 -33.55 -7.14 -26.94
N HIS A 60 -33.08 -7.01 -25.71
CA HIS A 60 -33.70 -7.65 -24.56
C HIS A 60 -34.70 -6.68 -23.91
N VAL A 61 -35.96 -7.11 -23.84
CA VAL A 61 -37.06 -6.33 -23.27
C VAL A 61 -37.66 -7.09 -22.10
N ILE A 62 -37.74 -6.43 -20.95
CA ILE A 62 -38.38 -6.97 -19.75
C ILE A 62 -39.74 -6.28 -19.59
N GLY A 63 -40.80 -7.05 -19.67
CA GLY A 63 -42.15 -6.53 -19.52
C GLY A 63 -43.20 -7.63 -19.60
N PRO A 64 -44.48 -7.27 -19.44
CA PRO A 64 -45.58 -8.21 -19.52
C PRO A 64 -45.61 -8.88 -20.90
N GLY A 65 -45.67 -10.22 -20.93
CA GLY A 65 -45.75 -11.01 -22.16
C GLY A 65 -44.41 -11.38 -22.81
N ASN A 66 -43.27 -10.91 -22.29
CA ASN A 66 -41.95 -11.35 -22.75
C ASN A 66 -41.39 -12.46 -21.84
N PRO A 67 -40.61 -13.41 -22.40
CA PRO A 67 -39.92 -14.41 -21.59
C PRO A 67 -38.88 -13.71 -20.69
N LEU A 68 -39.05 -13.88 -19.38
CA LEU A 68 -38.19 -13.28 -18.36
C LEU A 68 -37.45 -14.39 -17.60
N ASP A 69 -36.15 -14.20 -17.37
CA ASP A 69 -35.44 -15.01 -16.37
C ASP A 69 -35.85 -14.56 -14.96
N VAL A 70 -36.81 -15.27 -14.38
CA VAL A 70 -37.40 -15.01 -13.05
C VAL A 70 -36.36 -15.16 -11.93
N ASN A 71 -35.27 -15.88 -12.16
CA ASN A 71 -34.20 -16.03 -11.19
C ASN A 71 -33.30 -14.79 -11.14
N LYS A 72 -33.11 -14.12 -12.28
CA LYS A 72 -32.21 -12.98 -12.42
C LYS A 72 -32.94 -11.65 -12.28
N TYR A 73 -34.09 -11.51 -12.92
CA TYR A 73 -34.82 -10.25 -13.06
C TYR A 73 -36.20 -10.33 -12.41
N ASN A 74 -36.58 -9.26 -11.74
CA ASN A 74 -37.93 -9.07 -11.21
C ASN A 74 -38.33 -7.59 -11.38
N TYR A 75 -39.60 -7.26 -11.58
CA TYR A 75 -40.02 -5.87 -11.69
C TYR A 75 -41.37 -5.63 -11.01
N GLU A 76 -41.56 -4.40 -10.53
CA GLU A 76 -42.83 -3.94 -9.98
C GLU A 76 -43.71 -3.34 -11.07
N VAL A 77 -44.97 -3.76 -11.12
CA VAL A 77 -45.91 -3.32 -12.17
C VAL A 77 -46.40 -1.88 -11.95
N LEU A 78 -46.51 -1.43 -10.69
CA LEU A 78 -47.04 -0.10 -10.37
C LEU A 78 -46.00 1.00 -10.55
N THR A 79 -44.80 0.78 -10.01
CA THR A 79 -43.69 1.75 -10.01
C THR A 79 -42.80 1.59 -11.24
N GLY A 80 -42.78 0.39 -11.85
CA GLY A 80 -41.82 0.05 -12.88
C GLY A 80 -40.41 -0.20 -12.32
N THR A 81 -40.21 -0.37 -11.01
CA THR A 81 -38.87 -0.61 -10.44
C THR A 81 -38.34 -1.97 -10.90
N LEU A 82 -37.13 -2.01 -11.46
CA LEU A 82 -36.45 -3.24 -11.89
C LEU A 82 -35.44 -3.70 -10.83
N TYR A 83 -35.55 -4.97 -10.46
CA TYR A 83 -34.67 -5.68 -9.55
C TYR A 83 -33.80 -6.67 -10.32
N ILE A 84 -32.47 -6.54 -10.20
CA ILE A 84 -31.50 -7.46 -10.81
C ILE A 84 -30.72 -8.15 -9.70
N ARG A 85 -30.87 -9.46 -9.57
CA ARG A 85 -30.21 -10.25 -8.52
C ARG A 85 -28.78 -10.60 -8.91
N GLY A 86 -27.86 -10.49 -7.95
CA GLY A 86 -26.47 -10.92 -8.12
C GLY A 86 -25.79 -10.21 -9.28
N VAL A 87 -25.70 -8.87 -9.24
CA VAL A 87 -25.20 -8.12 -10.40
C VAL A 87 -23.75 -8.43 -10.73
N SER A 88 -23.47 -8.57 -12.03
CA SER A 88 -22.12 -8.80 -12.54
C SER A 88 -21.60 -7.58 -13.29
N THR A 89 -20.28 -7.47 -13.49
CA THR A 89 -19.71 -6.37 -14.28
C THR A 89 -20.10 -6.40 -15.75
N ALA A 90 -20.67 -7.50 -16.25
CA ALA A 90 -21.21 -7.57 -17.61
C ALA A 90 -22.57 -6.87 -17.74
N GLU A 91 -23.26 -6.65 -16.63
CA GLU A 91 -24.60 -6.02 -16.59
C GLU A 91 -24.55 -4.50 -16.43
N SER A 92 -23.35 -3.92 -16.35
CA SER A 92 -23.19 -2.48 -16.36
C SER A 92 -23.60 -1.89 -17.70
N GLY A 93 -24.39 -0.83 -17.69
CA GLY A 93 -24.83 -0.15 -18.91
C GLY A 93 -26.11 0.65 -18.71
N PHE A 94 -26.73 1.02 -19.83
CA PHE A 94 -27.93 1.86 -19.84
C PHE A 94 -29.20 1.00 -19.91
N TYR A 95 -30.07 1.20 -18.93
CA TYR A 95 -31.39 0.60 -18.85
C TYR A 95 -32.42 1.68 -19.11
N LYS A 96 -33.34 1.46 -20.05
CA LYS A 96 -34.36 2.43 -20.41
C LYS A 96 -35.71 1.95 -19.88
N CYS A 97 -36.38 2.76 -19.08
CA CYS A 97 -37.74 2.53 -18.65
C CYS A 97 -38.71 3.32 -19.54
N ILE A 98 -39.62 2.61 -20.21
CA ILE A 98 -40.62 3.20 -21.10
C ILE A 98 -41.97 3.20 -20.39
N SER A 99 -42.61 4.37 -20.34
CA SER A 99 -43.95 4.57 -19.78
C SER A 99 -44.84 5.28 -20.80
N ARG A 100 -46.14 4.95 -20.79
CA ARG A 100 -47.13 5.45 -21.76
C ARG A 100 -48.21 6.25 -21.09
N GLY A 101 -48.63 7.33 -21.76
CA GLY A 101 -49.70 8.20 -21.28
C GLY A 101 -51.01 7.45 -21.05
N ILE A 102 -51.64 7.73 -19.91
CA ILE A 102 -52.93 7.17 -19.48
C ILE A 102 -54.06 7.82 -20.30
N HIS A 103 -54.03 9.15 -20.45
CA HIS A 103 -55.03 9.90 -21.22
C HIS A 103 -54.69 9.98 -22.71
N ASP A 104 -53.44 10.28 -23.02
CA ASP A 104 -52.93 10.30 -24.39
C ASP A 104 -52.01 9.11 -24.62
N HIS A 105 -52.55 8.08 -25.27
CA HIS A 105 -51.79 6.89 -25.61
C HIS A 105 -50.67 7.14 -26.64
N SER A 106 -50.59 8.33 -27.25
CA SER A 106 -49.46 8.71 -28.10
C SER A 106 -48.31 9.36 -27.34
N ALA A 107 -48.56 9.82 -26.11
CA ALA A 107 -47.53 10.34 -25.22
C ALA A 107 -46.70 9.20 -24.63
N VAL A 108 -45.38 9.27 -24.80
CA VAL A 108 -44.42 8.30 -24.28
C VAL A 108 -43.35 9.03 -23.49
N ASN A 109 -43.08 8.56 -22.28
CA ASN A 109 -42.04 9.07 -21.40
C ASN A 109 -40.95 7.99 -21.22
N VAL A 110 -39.69 8.40 -21.32
CA VAL A 110 -38.53 7.49 -21.26
C VAL A 110 -37.57 8.00 -20.21
N HIS A 111 -37.27 7.13 -19.24
CA HIS A 111 -36.26 7.39 -18.21
C HIS A 111 -35.08 6.44 -18.39
N ILE A 112 -33.84 6.95 -18.28
CA ILE A 112 -32.64 6.15 -18.50
C ILE A 112 -31.88 6.03 -17.18
N VAL A 113 -31.52 4.80 -16.82
CA VAL A 113 -30.70 4.49 -15.65
C VAL A 113 -29.39 3.90 -16.11
N GLU A 114 -28.28 4.53 -15.73
CA GLU A 114 -26.93 4.01 -15.93
C GLU A 114 -26.53 3.18 -14.72
N LEU A 115 -26.43 1.86 -14.89
CA LEU A 115 -25.96 0.94 -13.86
C LEU A 115 -24.44 0.80 -13.95
N ILE A 116 -23.76 1.18 -12.87
CA ILE A 116 -22.31 1.01 -12.72
C ILE A 116 -22.08 -0.05 -11.64
N VAL A 117 -21.48 -1.18 -12.03
CA VAL A 117 -21.17 -2.27 -11.11
C VAL A 117 -19.73 -2.15 -10.64
N LYS A 118 -19.53 -1.83 -9.36
CA LYS A 118 -18.21 -1.76 -8.72
C LYS A 118 -17.80 -3.15 -8.27
N LYS A 119 -16.56 -3.56 -8.54
CA LYS A 119 -16.00 -4.79 -7.97
C LYS A 119 -15.67 -4.55 -6.49
N ASN A 120 -15.90 -5.54 -5.63
CA ASN A 120 -15.43 -5.49 -4.25
C ASN A 120 -13.90 -5.54 -4.27
N TRP A 121 -13.28 -4.45 -3.85
CA TRP A 121 -11.83 -4.29 -3.88
C TRP A 121 -11.14 -5.15 -2.82
N GLU A 122 -11.83 -5.54 -1.73
CA GLU A 122 -11.30 -6.49 -0.75
C GLU A 122 -10.98 -7.86 -1.38
N GLU A 123 -11.88 -8.44 -2.18
CA GLU A 123 -11.64 -9.75 -2.84
C GLU A 123 -10.56 -9.66 -3.92
N VAL A 124 -10.46 -8.51 -4.61
CA VAL A 124 -9.39 -8.27 -5.60
C VAL A 124 -8.04 -8.22 -4.91
N TRP A 125 -7.95 -7.51 -3.78
CA TRP A 125 -6.70 -7.31 -3.07
C TRP A 125 -6.22 -8.54 -2.28
N GLU A 126 -7.14 -9.33 -1.71
CA GLU A 126 -6.76 -10.58 -1.02
C GLU A 126 -6.21 -11.63 -2.00
N ASN A 127 -6.68 -11.63 -3.24
CA ASN A 127 -6.23 -12.55 -4.30
C ASN A 127 -5.12 -11.99 -5.19
N ASP A 128 -4.68 -10.74 -4.99
CA ASP A 128 -3.58 -10.18 -5.75
C ASP A 128 -2.26 -10.86 -5.34
N PHE A 129 -1.81 -11.77 -6.20
CA PHE A 129 -0.54 -12.49 -6.04
C PHE A 129 0.63 -11.52 -5.84
N GLU A 130 0.62 -10.37 -6.51
CA GLU A 130 1.66 -9.34 -6.37
C GLU A 130 1.70 -8.73 -4.95
N ALA A 131 0.53 -8.42 -4.39
CA ALA A 131 0.42 -7.86 -3.04
C ALA A 131 0.85 -8.88 -1.98
N ASN A 132 0.44 -10.14 -2.13
CA ASN A 132 0.86 -11.23 -1.24
C ASN A 132 2.35 -11.58 -1.39
N LEU A 133 2.90 -11.49 -2.61
CA LEU A 133 4.33 -11.67 -2.86
C LEU A 133 5.15 -10.58 -2.16
N LEU A 134 4.75 -9.31 -2.29
CA LEU A 134 5.41 -8.18 -1.63
C LEU A 134 5.36 -8.30 -0.10
N ARG A 135 4.23 -8.72 0.46
CA ARG A 135 4.08 -9.01 1.89
C ARG A 135 4.98 -10.15 2.33
N GLY A 136 5.01 -11.23 1.56
CA GLY A 136 5.88 -12.38 1.81
C GLY A 136 7.36 -11.99 1.81
N MET A 137 7.80 -11.22 0.82
CA MET A 137 9.19 -10.71 0.74
C MET A 137 9.55 -9.78 1.90
N THR A 138 8.61 -8.93 2.33
CA THR A 138 8.83 -8.03 3.46
C THR A 138 9.00 -8.82 4.75
N ALA A 139 8.13 -9.81 4.99
CA ALA A 139 8.22 -10.67 6.16
C ALA A 139 9.53 -11.48 6.18
N THR A 140 9.94 -12.06 5.05
CA THR A 140 11.20 -12.82 4.98
C THR A 140 12.42 -11.93 5.18
N MET A 141 12.42 -10.70 4.64
CA MET A 141 13.50 -9.74 4.86
C MET A 141 13.66 -9.37 6.34
N VAL A 142 12.56 -9.12 7.05
CA VAL A 142 12.60 -8.81 8.49
C VAL A 142 13.20 -9.98 9.28
N VAL A 143 12.84 -11.22 8.93
CA VAL A 143 13.40 -12.43 9.58
C VAL A 143 14.90 -12.56 9.30
N VAL A 144 15.34 -12.35 8.06
CA VAL A 144 16.76 -12.42 7.68
C VAL A 144 17.59 -11.37 8.44
N VAL A 145 17.09 -10.13 8.51
CA VAL A 145 17.75 -9.06 9.26
C VAL A 145 17.82 -9.40 10.75
N ALA A 146 16.74 -9.91 11.35
CA ALA A 146 16.74 -10.32 12.75
C ALA A 146 17.78 -11.42 13.02
N VAL A 147 17.86 -12.45 12.16
CA VAL A 147 18.87 -13.52 12.26
C VAL A 147 20.28 -12.96 12.13
N ALA A 148 20.51 -12.07 11.16
CA ALA A 148 21.82 -11.44 10.97
C ALA A 148 22.26 -10.64 12.20
N VAL A 149 21.36 -9.85 12.81
CA VAL A 149 21.62 -9.10 14.03
C VAL A 149 21.96 -10.03 15.20
N VAL A 150 21.19 -11.11 15.38
CA VAL A 150 21.46 -12.11 16.43
C VAL A 150 22.83 -12.76 16.25
N LEU A 151 23.18 -13.16 15.03
CA LEU A 151 24.50 -13.73 14.72
C LEU A 151 25.62 -12.73 15.01
N LEU A 152 25.43 -11.45 14.67
CA LEU A 152 26.41 -10.40 14.94
C LEU A 152 26.65 -10.22 16.44
N ILE A 153 25.57 -10.23 17.24
CA ILE A 153 25.66 -10.17 18.72
C ILE A 153 26.44 -11.38 19.26
N ILE A 154 26.17 -12.59 18.77
CA ILE A 154 26.86 -13.81 19.20
C ILE A 154 28.37 -13.72 18.88
N ILE A 155 28.73 -13.28 17.69
CA ILE A 155 30.14 -13.16 17.26
C ILE A 155 30.89 -12.14 18.12
N ILE A 156 30.30 -10.97 18.37
CA ILE A 156 30.91 -9.94 19.23
C ILE A 156 31.11 -10.49 20.65
N LYS A 157 30.09 -11.15 21.20
CA LYS A 157 30.17 -11.72 22.56
C LYS A 157 31.23 -12.82 22.65
N ARG A 158 31.33 -13.69 21.64
CA ARG A 158 32.35 -14.74 21.55
C ARG A 158 33.76 -14.15 21.44
N LYS A 159 33.97 -13.13 20.58
CA LYS A 159 35.26 -12.44 20.45
C LYS A 159 35.69 -11.77 21.77
N ARG A 160 34.77 -11.13 22.49
CA ARG A 160 35.03 -10.55 23.81
C ARG A 160 35.42 -11.61 24.84
N SER A 161 34.78 -12.79 24.80
CA SER A 161 35.11 -13.92 25.67
C SER A 161 36.49 -14.50 25.37
N HIS A 162 36.89 -14.62 24.10
CA HIS A 162 38.25 -15.09 23.74
C HIS A 162 39.33 -14.06 24.09
N GLY A 163 39.06 -12.75 23.93
CA GLY A 163 40.00 -11.71 24.30
C GLY A 163 40.26 -11.58 25.81
N PHE A 164 39.38 -12.12 26.67
CA PHE A 164 39.65 -12.24 28.10
C PHE A 164 40.60 -13.41 28.40
N PHE A 165 40.50 -14.51 27.65
CA PHE A 165 41.31 -15.71 27.86
C PHE A 165 42.79 -15.52 27.44
N ASP A 166 43.04 -14.69 26.43
CA ASP A 166 44.39 -14.39 25.90
C ASP A 166 45.23 -13.52 26.86
N LEU A 167 44.58 -12.82 27.80
CA LEU A 167 45.23 -12.03 28.85
C LEU A 167 45.67 -12.87 30.06
N ASP A 168 45.08 -14.05 30.26
CA ASP A 168 45.52 -14.99 31.31
C ASP A 168 46.78 -15.76 30.88
N GLU A 169 46.91 -16.12 29.60
CA GLU A 169 48.07 -16.88 29.08
C GLU A 169 49.34 -16.03 28.91
N SER A 170 49.19 -14.72 28.73
CA SER A 170 50.32 -13.77 28.71
C SER A 170 50.89 -13.46 30.11
N ARG A 171 50.20 -13.84 31.19
CA ARG A 171 50.67 -13.68 32.57
C ARG A 171 51.64 -14.78 33.02
N GLU A 172 51.69 -15.90 32.31
CA GLU A 172 52.55 -17.05 32.67
C GLU A 172 53.97 -16.97 32.08
N ASN A 173 54.22 -16.02 31.17
CA ASN A 173 55.49 -15.87 30.47
C ASN A 173 56.31 -14.66 30.95
N SER A 174 56.26 -14.35 32.25
CA SER A 174 57.19 -13.38 32.87
C SER A 174 58.49 -14.09 33.26
N PRO A 175 59.68 -13.60 32.84
CA PRO A 175 60.95 -14.22 33.19
C PRO A 175 61.17 -14.15 34.70
N ALA A 176 61.56 -15.29 35.28
CA ALA A 176 61.89 -15.42 36.70
C ALA A 176 62.88 -14.32 37.11
N THR A 177 62.48 -13.57 38.13
CA THR A 177 63.20 -12.46 38.71
C THR A 177 64.56 -12.91 39.21
N PHE A 178 65.60 -12.18 38.79
CA PHE A 178 66.98 -12.26 39.23
C PHE A 178 67.06 -12.20 40.77
N ARG A 179 67.40 -13.31 41.41
CA ARG A 179 67.64 -13.36 42.86
C ARG A 179 69.11 -13.02 43.12
N GLY A 180 69.38 -11.77 43.46
CA GLY A 180 70.70 -11.30 43.88
C GLY A 180 71.21 -12.01 45.14
N ASN A 181 72.48 -12.43 45.11
CA ASN A 181 73.19 -13.13 46.17
C ASN A 181 73.35 -12.28 47.45
N ILE A 182 73.11 -12.91 48.61
CA ILE A 182 73.76 -12.53 49.86
C ILE A 182 74.97 -13.46 50.04
N VAL A 183 76.15 -12.86 50.04
CA VAL A 183 77.45 -13.48 50.31
C VAL A 183 77.56 -13.84 51.78
N ASN A 184 77.97 -15.07 52.08
CA ASN A 184 78.86 -15.34 53.22
C ASN A 184 80.10 -16.10 52.70
N THR A 185 81.22 -15.46 52.94
CA THR A 185 82.57 -15.77 52.48
C THR A 185 83.14 -17.01 53.17
N SER A 186 83.60 -17.99 52.38
CA SER A 186 84.83 -18.73 52.68
C SER A 186 85.48 -19.27 51.41
N ALA A 187 86.74 -18.87 51.21
CA ALA A 187 87.81 -19.46 50.39
C ALA A 187 87.89 -19.19 48.87
N MET A 188 88.68 -18.15 48.54
CA MET A 188 89.86 -18.11 47.64
C MET A 188 89.71 -18.35 46.11
N PRO A 189 90.69 -17.91 45.28
CA PRO A 189 90.54 -16.83 44.29
C PRO A 189 90.50 -17.37 42.85
N THR A 190 90.39 -16.57 41.77
CA THR A 190 91.54 -16.02 41.03
C THR A 190 91.02 -15.23 39.80
N GLN A 191 91.66 -14.09 39.50
CA GLN A 191 91.80 -13.37 38.20
C GLN A 191 90.52 -12.87 37.47
N GLU A 192 90.49 -11.76 36.73
CA GLU A 192 91.25 -10.51 36.52
C GLU A 192 90.52 -9.85 35.31
N VAL A 193 90.63 -8.52 35.13
CA VAL A 193 90.38 -7.77 33.87
C VAL A 193 88.90 -7.56 33.48
N ASP A 194 88.40 -6.43 32.98
CA ASP A 194 88.80 -5.02 32.88
C ASP A 194 87.62 -4.30 32.19
N ASN A 195 87.42 -3.03 32.54
CA ASN A 195 86.84 -1.93 31.76
C ASN A 195 85.51 -2.05 30.98
N GLY A 196 84.63 -1.08 31.30
CA GLY A 196 84.50 0.06 30.37
C GLY A 196 83.13 0.29 29.73
N GLY A 197 82.34 1.18 30.34
CA GLY A 197 81.63 2.29 29.68
C GLY A 197 80.47 1.98 28.71
N ILE A 198 79.30 2.55 28.99
CA ILE A 198 78.84 3.82 28.39
C ILE A 198 77.39 4.06 28.82
N GLU A 199 77.20 5.29 29.27
CA GLU A 199 76.01 5.91 29.81
C GLU A 199 74.94 6.04 28.72
N ASN A 200 73.69 5.69 29.02
CA ASN A 200 72.56 6.03 28.16
C ASN A 200 71.55 6.87 28.96
N PRO A 201 71.09 8.02 28.44
CA PRO A 201 70.46 9.06 29.24
C PRO A 201 68.94 8.98 29.10
N LEU A 202 68.21 8.44 30.08
CA LEU A 202 66.74 8.58 30.15
C LEU A 202 66.14 8.14 31.49
N ASP A 203 66.71 8.58 32.61
CA ASP A 203 65.97 8.61 33.89
C ASP A 203 65.16 9.91 33.97
N ILE A 204 64.05 9.95 33.22
CA ILE A 204 63.01 10.94 33.47
C ILE A 204 62.12 10.35 34.57
N ASP A 205 62.35 10.81 35.79
CA ASP A 205 61.62 10.41 36.99
C ASP A 205 60.20 11.03 36.94
N PHE A 206 59.28 10.31 36.28
CA PHE A 206 57.88 10.69 36.03
C PHE A 206 57.06 11.17 37.26
N PRO A 207 57.32 10.74 38.52
CA PRO A 207 56.58 11.25 39.68
C PRO A 207 56.84 12.73 39.95
N LYS A 208 58.02 13.25 39.56
CA LYS A 208 58.41 14.64 39.81
C LYS A 208 57.70 15.61 38.86
N VAL A 209 57.49 15.18 37.62
CA VAL A 209 56.82 15.97 36.57
C VAL A 209 55.32 16.11 36.84
N PHE A 210 54.68 15.06 37.38
CA PHE A 210 53.27 15.11 37.76
C PHE A 210 53.00 16.09 38.92
N ASN A 211 53.87 16.11 39.93
CA ASN A 211 53.76 17.05 41.04
C ASN A 211 54.00 18.51 40.61
N GLN A 212 54.83 18.73 39.58
CA GLN A 212 55.06 20.06 39.02
C GLN A 212 53.81 20.60 38.29
N MET A 213 53.16 19.78 37.47
CA MET A 213 51.94 20.18 36.75
C MET A 213 50.73 20.42 37.66
N GLN A 214 50.60 19.65 38.75
CA GLN A 214 49.51 19.83 39.71
C GLN A 214 49.65 21.10 40.55
N LYS A 215 50.88 21.63 40.70
CA LYS A 215 51.16 22.86 41.44
C LYS A 215 50.82 24.13 40.64
N ASP A 216 50.84 24.05 39.32
CA ASP A 216 50.56 25.18 38.42
C ASP A 216 49.07 25.33 38.05
N GLN A 217 48.21 24.34 38.37
CA GLN A 217 46.78 24.36 38.03
C GLN A 217 45.82 24.38 39.23
N GLY A 218 46.31 24.73 40.42
CA GLY A 218 45.44 24.86 41.60
C GLY A 218 45.92 25.95 42.56
N LEU A 219 45.49 27.20 42.34
CA LEU A 219 44.51 27.95 43.15
C LEU A 219 44.52 29.45 42.73
N PRO A 220 43.62 30.26 43.29
CA PRO A 220 42.56 31.05 42.65
C PRO A 220 42.99 32.26 41.81
#